data_AF-A0A0Z8I6H0-F1
#
_entry.id   AF-A0A0Z8I6H0-F1
#
_cell.length_a   1.000
_cell.length_b   1.000
_cell.length_c   1.000
_cell.angle_alpha   90.00
_cell.angle_beta   90.00
_cell.angle_gamma   90.00
#
_symmetry.space_group_name_H-M   'P 1'
#
loop_
_entity.id
_entity.type
_entity.pdbx_description
1 polymer ?
#
loop_
_entity_poly.entity_id
_entity_poly.type
_entity_poly.pdbx_seq_one_letter_code
_entity_poly.pdbx_strand_id
1 'polypeptide(L)'
;MVPEELTREDFLSRASVQKAIASGQIPLGLDLETVEAVNWDLTVGNFVYIYEQERHRNNFLRGFLNTLGQTDYSVKMVSGEEFFTDNGTEVSFTPSSRLLMIDEIYDSVFENIEFDEYDEIVVVIWNELDVLVQEDSQLLDKMLYILTNGPKVGVYSLIVTTPGLSSKIDVVSKHVKLMKEAVVETRLNDQKILSLNNVKYSEPSLQESLAYFITNKNYKLMKTVSEGSK
;
A
#
# COMPACT_ATOMS: atom_id res chain seq x y z
N MET A 1 -23.14 12.14 -3.78
CA MET A 1 -22.87 11.35 -5.00
C MET A 1 -21.37 11.36 -5.23
N VAL A 2 -20.77 10.23 -5.61
CA VAL A 2 -19.35 10.19 -5.98
C VAL A 2 -19.16 10.96 -7.30
N PRO A 3 -18.17 11.87 -7.40
CA PRO A 3 -17.92 12.59 -8.63
C PRO A 3 -17.39 11.66 -9.73
N GLU A 4 -17.55 12.05 -10.99
CA GLU A 4 -17.03 11.30 -12.13
C GLU A 4 -15.50 11.19 -12.08
N GLU A 5 -14.84 12.28 -11.72
CA GLU A 5 -13.42 12.33 -11.38
C GLU A 5 -13.29 12.78 -9.92
N LEU A 6 -12.55 12.02 -9.11
CA LEU A 6 -12.25 12.40 -7.73
C LEU A 6 -10.89 13.09 -7.72
N THR A 7 -10.88 14.42 -7.78
CA THR A 7 -9.62 15.18 -7.71
C THR A 7 -9.04 15.11 -6.29
N ARG A 8 -7.74 15.36 -6.17
CA ARG A 8 -7.05 15.44 -4.89
C ARG A 8 -7.67 16.46 -3.93
N GLU A 9 -7.99 17.66 -4.42
CA GLU A 9 -8.61 18.72 -3.61
C GLU A 9 -10.00 18.30 -3.12
N ASP A 10 -10.81 17.71 -4.01
CA ASP A 10 -12.12 17.19 -3.67
C ASP A 10 -12.06 16.02 -2.68
N PHE A 11 -10.99 15.22 -2.71
CA PHE A 11 -10.79 14.12 -1.79
C PHE A 11 -10.37 14.61 -0.40
N LEU A 12 -9.33 15.44 -0.32
CA LEU A 12 -8.80 15.97 0.95
C LEU A 12 -9.76 16.93 1.66
N SER A 13 -10.69 17.55 0.93
CA SER A 13 -11.74 18.40 1.51
C SER A 13 -12.90 17.62 2.13
N ARG A 14 -13.00 16.29 1.94
CA ARG A 14 -14.08 15.50 2.54
C ARG A 14 -13.93 15.42 4.05
N ALA A 15 -15.02 15.68 4.77
CA ALA A 15 -15.05 15.61 6.23
C ALA A 15 -14.63 14.22 6.76
N SER A 16 -15.00 13.15 6.06
CA SER A 16 -14.62 11.78 6.41
C SER A 16 -13.14 11.48 6.23
N VAL A 17 -12.52 12.05 5.19
CA VAL A 17 -11.08 11.97 4.92
C VAL A 17 -10.30 12.76 5.96
N GLN A 18 -10.71 13.99 6.25
CA GLN A 18 -10.08 14.81 7.29
C GLN A 18 -10.16 14.15 8.67
N LYS A 19 -11.31 13.55 9.00
CA LYS A 19 -11.49 12.82 10.25
C LYS A 19 -10.58 11.59 10.33
N ALA A 20 -10.46 10.85 9.22
CA ALA A 20 -9.59 9.68 9.15
C ALA A 20 -8.11 10.05 9.36
N ILE A 21 -7.62 11.09 8.69
CA ILE A 21 -6.26 11.64 8.88
C ILE A 21 -6.06 12.05 10.33
N ALA A 22 -6.98 12.82 10.90
CA ALA A 22 -6.90 13.26 12.31
C ALA A 22 -6.93 12.10 13.32
N SER A 23 -7.44 10.93 12.93
CA SER A 23 -7.42 9.70 13.73
C SER A 23 -6.23 8.78 13.45
N GLY A 24 -5.26 9.21 12.65
CA GLY A 24 -4.08 8.42 12.30
C GLY A 24 -4.33 7.30 11.29
N GLN A 25 -5.48 7.30 10.62
CA GLN A 25 -5.74 6.37 9.52
C GLN A 25 -5.22 6.95 8.19
N ILE A 26 -5.02 6.10 7.19
CA ILE A 26 -4.57 6.52 5.86
C ILE A 26 -5.69 6.36 4.84
N PRO A 27 -6.40 7.44 4.46
CA PRO A 27 -7.41 7.40 3.42
C PRO A 27 -6.85 6.99 2.05
N LEU A 28 -7.56 6.13 1.34
CA LEU A 28 -7.15 5.60 0.03
C LEU A 28 -8.10 6.03 -1.10
N GLY A 29 -9.31 6.45 -0.77
CA GLY A 29 -10.34 6.87 -1.72
C GLY A 29 -11.73 6.89 -1.09
N LEU A 30 -12.77 6.90 -1.91
CA LEU A 30 -14.17 7.00 -1.43
C LEU A 30 -14.96 5.75 -1.77
N ASP A 31 -15.76 5.28 -0.82
CA ASP A 31 -16.71 4.20 -1.02
C ASP A 31 -17.79 4.63 -2.03
N LEU A 32 -18.09 3.77 -3.01
CA LEU A 32 -19.03 4.16 -4.08
C LEU A 32 -20.46 4.36 -3.63
N GLU A 33 -20.88 3.68 -2.57
CA GLU A 33 -22.27 3.69 -2.10
C GLU A 33 -22.48 4.79 -1.06
N THR A 34 -21.56 4.88 -0.10
CA THR A 34 -21.68 5.78 1.05
C THR A 34 -21.02 7.12 0.83
N VAL A 35 -20.08 7.24 -0.13
CA VAL A 35 -19.27 8.45 -0.37
C VAL A 35 -18.39 8.81 0.85
N GLU A 36 -18.15 7.84 1.73
CA GLU A 36 -17.29 7.97 2.91
C GLU A 36 -15.86 7.49 2.59
N ALA A 37 -14.89 7.96 3.38
CA ALA A 37 -13.50 7.57 3.21
C ALA A 37 -13.30 6.06 3.42
N VAL A 38 -12.55 5.44 2.52
CA VAL A 38 -12.03 4.08 2.67
C VAL A 38 -10.59 4.22 3.12
N ASN A 39 -10.26 3.64 4.26
CA ASN A 39 -8.98 3.87 4.93
C ASN A 39 -8.22 2.56 5.07
N TRP A 40 -6.89 2.64 4.99
CA TRP A 40 -6.02 1.66 5.61
C TRP A 40 -5.93 1.96 7.11
N ASP A 41 -6.31 0.97 7.91
CA ASP A 41 -6.21 1.00 9.37
C ASP A 41 -4.92 0.29 9.81
N LEU A 42 -3.94 1.08 10.28
CA LEU A 42 -2.66 0.55 10.74
C LEU A 42 -2.82 -0.47 11.89
N THR A 43 -3.91 -0.43 12.66
CA THR A 43 -4.17 -1.42 13.72
C THR A 43 -4.44 -2.83 13.19
N VAL A 44 -4.82 -2.95 11.91
CA VAL A 44 -5.01 -4.24 11.22
C VAL A 44 -3.67 -4.82 10.75
N GLY A 45 -2.69 -3.96 10.50
CA GLY A 45 -1.32 -4.32 10.11
C GLY A 45 -0.98 -3.88 8.68
N ASN A 46 -0.11 -4.66 8.02
CA ASN A 46 0.38 -4.36 6.67
C ASN A 46 -0.72 -4.45 5.60
N PHE A 47 -0.50 -3.78 4.47
CA PHE A 47 -1.48 -3.60 3.40
C PHE A 47 -0.92 -3.98 2.04
N VAL A 48 -1.79 -4.42 1.12
CA VAL A 48 -1.41 -4.78 -0.25
C VAL A 48 -2.10 -3.88 -1.26
N TYR A 49 -1.35 -3.37 -2.22
CA TYR A 49 -1.87 -2.74 -3.42
C TYR A 49 -1.50 -3.58 -4.64
N ILE A 50 -2.52 -4.01 -5.39
CA ILE A 50 -2.38 -4.87 -6.57
C ILE A 50 -2.78 -4.09 -7.82
N TYR A 51 -1.84 -3.95 -8.74
CA TYR A 51 -2.03 -3.24 -10.01
C TYR A 51 -1.65 -4.11 -11.21
N GLU A 52 -2.13 -3.74 -12.39
CA GLU A 52 -1.77 -4.37 -13.66
C GLU A 52 -1.12 -3.39 -14.64
N GLN A 53 -1.44 -2.09 -14.53
CA GLN A 53 -0.94 -1.05 -15.41
C GLN A 53 -0.09 -0.06 -14.63
N GLU A 54 1.07 0.30 -15.19
CA GLU A 54 2.01 1.27 -14.59
C GLU A 54 1.36 2.62 -14.28
N ARG A 55 0.47 3.09 -15.15
CA ARG A 55 -0.27 4.34 -14.92
C ARG A 55 -1.13 4.30 -13.64
N HIS A 56 -1.71 3.14 -13.32
CA HIS A 56 -2.50 2.96 -12.10
C HIS A 56 -1.59 2.96 -10.86
N ARG A 57 -0.45 2.24 -10.93
CA ARG A 57 0.58 2.26 -9.88
C ARG A 57 1.03 3.67 -9.56
N ASN A 58 1.42 4.43 -10.59
CA ASN A 58 1.94 5.77 -10.42
C ASN A 58 0.89 6.72 -9.85
N ASN A 59 -0.36 6.62 -10.31
CA ASN A 59 -1.46 7.40 -9.76
C ASN A 59 -1.73 7.07 -8.29
N PHE A 60 -1.82 5.78 -7.95
CA PHE A 60 -2.03 5.33 -6.57
C PHE A 60 -0.89 5.76 -5.65
N LEU A 61 0.37 5.53 -6.03
CA LEU A 61 1.53 5.91 -5.23
C LEU A 61 1.61 7.43 -5.02
N ARG A 62 1.32 8.23 -6.06
CA ARG A 62 1.25 9.70 -5.92
C ARG A 62 0.18 10.09 -4.90
N GLY A 63 -1.04 9.58 -5.03
CA GLY A 63 -2.14 9.92 -4.13
C GLY A 63 -1.91 9.43 -2.69
N PHE A 64 -1.31 8.26 -2.56
CA PHE A 64 -0.93 7.68 -1.28
C PHE A 64 0.13 8.54 -0.57
N LEU A 65 1.23 8.88 -1.25
CA LEU A 65 2.27 9.75 -0.70
C LEU A 65 1.76 11.17 -0.41
N ASN A 66 0.86 11.67 -1.24
CA ASN A 66 0.18 12.95 -1.04
C ASN A 66 -0.72 12.96 0.18
N THR A 67 -1.31 11.80 0.53
CA THR A 67 -2.08 11.61 1.76
C THR A 67 -1.16 11.48 2.97
N LEU A 68 -0.06 10.75 2.86
CA LEU A 68 0.96 10.65 3.92
C LEU A 68 1.63 12.00 4.21
N GLY A 69 1.78 12.86 3.21
CA GLY A 69 2.23 14.25 3.43
C GLY A 69 1.23 15.12 4.23
N GLN A 70 0.10 14.57 4.67
CA GLN A 70 -0.84 15.20 5.60
C GLN A 70 -0.74 14.60 7.02
N THR A 71 0.18 13.67 7.26
CA THR A 71 0.44 13.05 8.56
C THR A 71 1.88 13.34 9.00
N ASP A 72 2.18 13.03 10.26
CA ASP A 72 3.55 13.08 10.81
C ASP A 72 4.30 11.75 10.59
N TYR A 73 3.88 10.93 9.61
CA TYR A 73 4.48 9.60 9.39
C TYR A 73 5.71 9.70 8.52
N SER A 74 6.78 9.03 8.93
CA SER A 74 7.96 8.86 8.10
C SER A 74 7.72 7.85 7.00
N VAL A 75 8.31 8.09 5.82
CA VAL A 75 8.12 7.24 4.65
C VAL A 75 9.48 6.76 4.12
N LYS A 76 9.63 5.44 3.99
CA LYS A 76 10.77 4.80 3.34
C LYS A 76 10.27 4.03 2.12
N MET A 77 10.91 4.19 0.97
CA MET A 77 10.52 3.50 -0.26
C MET A 77 11.63 2.59 -0.78
N VAL A 78 11.39 1.28 -0.73
CA VAL A 78 12.23 0.26 -1.35
C VAL A 78 11.80 0.13 -2.82
N SER A 79 12.48 0.84 -3.72
CA SER A 79 12.17 0.84 -5.16
C SER A 79 13.43 0.93 -6.02
N GLY A 80 13.36 0.40 -7.24
CA GLY A 80 14.43 0.51 -8.24
C GLY A 80 14.37 1.78 -9.08
N GLU A 81 13.34 2.61 -8.89
CA GLU A 81 13.10 3.85 -9.64
C GLU A 81 12.81 5.02 -8.69
N GLU A 82 13.23 6.23 -9.07
CA GLU A 82 12.96 7.41 -8.26
C GLU A 82 11.48 7.80 -8.33
N PHE A 83 10.89 8.11 -7.18
CA PHE A 83 9.52 8.57 -7.08
C PHE A 83 9.47 9.97 -6.46
N PHE A 84 8.92 10.93 -7.19
CA PHE A 84 8.82 12.31 -6.74
C PHE A 84 7.38 12.65 -6.35
N THR A 85 7.23 13.32 -5.20
CA THR A 85 5.95 13.91 -4.81
C THR A 85 5.88 15.35 -5.28
N ASP A 86 4.68 15.82 -5.64
CA ASP A 86 4.46 17.23 -6.00
C ASP A 86 4.58 18.20 -4.81
N ASN A 87 4.60 17.67 -3.58
CA ASN A 87 4.45 18.45 -2.34
C ASN A 87 5.68 18.45 -1.43
N GLY A 88 6.79 17.83 -1.82
CA GLY A 88 8.01 17.82 -1.02
C GLY A 88 7.92 16.94 0.23
N THR A 89 7.06 15.89 0.23
CA THR A 89 7.17 14.81 1.22
C THR A 89 8.58 14.26 1.13
N GLU A 90 9.33 14.31 2.25
CA GLU A 90 10.68 13.74 2.33
C GLU A 90 10.56 12.22 2.36
N VAL A 91 10.46 11.63 1.16
CA VAL A 91 10.54 10.19 0.99
C VAL A 91 12.01 9.84 0.95
N SER A 92 12.49 9.14 1.99
CA SER A 92 13.83 8.57 1.93
C SER A 92 13.85 7.50 0.85
N PHE A 93 14.70 7.71 -0.16
CA PHE A 93 14.80 6.89 -1.35
C PHE A 93 16.26 6.67 -1.74
N THR A 94 16.62 5.42 -2.08
CA THR A 94 17.96 5.09 -2.61
C THR A 94 17.85 4.15 -3.82
N PRO A 95 17.79 4.67 -5.07
CA PRO A 95 17.53 3.86 -6.28
C PRO A 95 18.63 2.82 -6.51
N SER A 96 19.88 3.22 -6.30
CA SER A 96 21.05 2.38 -6.52
C SER A 96 21.28 1.36 -5.40
N SER A 97 20.55 1.44 -4.29
CA SER A 97 20.82 0.60 -3.12
C SER A 97 19.57 0.21 -2.34
N ARG A 98 18.44 -0.04 -3.01
CA ARG A 98 17.23 -0.54 -2.35
C ARG A 98 17.49 -1.78 -1.47
N LEU A 99 18.49 -2.59 -1.81
CA LEU A 99 18.95 -3.71 -0.97
C LEU A 99 19.57 -3.24 0.37
N LEU A 100 20.38 -2.18 0.35
CA LEU A 100 20.89 -1.54 1.58
C LEU A 100 19.75 -0.94 2.40
N MET A 101 18.73 -0.38 1.76
CA MET A 101 17.56 0.13 2.49
C MET A 101 16.82 -1.00 3.22
N ILE A 102 16.76 -2.22 2.66
CA ILE A 102 16.19 -3.38 3.36
C ILE A 102 16.99 -3.68 4.63
N ASP A 103 18.33 -3.62 4.56
CA ASP A 103 19.19 -3.82 5.72
C ASP A 103 18.96 -2.73 6.77
N GLU A 104 18.94 -1.45 6.38
CA GLU A 104 18.69 -0.32 7.28
C GLU A 104 17.32 -0.40 7.98
N ILE A 105 16.28 -0.82 7.25
CA ILE A 105 14.95 -1.00 7.83
C ILE A 105 14.95 -2.20 8.79
N TYR A 106 15.63 -3.29 8.42
CA TYR A 106 15.74 -4.47 9.27
C TYR A 106 16.45 -4.14 10.60
N ASP A 107 17.61 -3.48 10.53
CA ASP A 107 18.40 -3.11 11.71
C ASP A 107 17.57 -2.18 12.61
N SER A 108 16.90 -1.17 12.04
CA SER A 108 16.01 -0.28 12.79
C SER A 108 14.85 -1.01 13.47
N VAL A 109 14.17 -1.95 12.78
CA VAL A 109 13.08 -2.74 13.41
C VAL A 109 13.64 -3.64 14.50
N PHE A 110 14.80 -4.26 14.28
CA PHE A 110 15.43 -5.15 15.24
C PHE A 110 15.84 -4.40 16.52
N GLU A 111 16.52 -3.27 16.38
CA GLU A 111 16.95 -2.42 17.50
C GLU A 111 15.76 -1.88 18.29
N ASN A 112 14.72 -1.38 17.62
CA ASN A 112 13.51 -0.88 18.30
C ASN A 112 12.82 -1.96 19.15
N ILE A 113 12.85 -3.23 18.69
CA ILE A 113 12.34 -4.37 19.47
C ILE A 113 13.26 -4.69 20.64
N GLU A 114 14.59 -4.64 20.43
CA GLU A 114 15.58 -4.96 21.47
C GLU A 114 15.56 -3.92 22.60
N PHE A 115 15.33 -2.65 22.27
CA PHE A 115 15.40 -1.53 23.21
C PHE A 115 14.04 -0.97 23.67
N ASP A 116 12.93 -1.59 23.23
CA ASP A 116 11.56 -1.14 23.53
C ASP A 116 11.27 0.33 23.08
N GLU A 117 11.72 0.73 21.88
CA GLU A 117 11.55 2.08 21.32
C GLU A 117 10.44 2.11 20.24
N TYR A 118 9.34 2.85 20.48
CA TYR A 118 8.10 2.72 19.69
C TYR A 118 7.41 4.04 19.28
N ASP A 119 8.12 5.16 19.32
CA ASP A 119 7.49 6.49 19.30
C ASP A 119 7.21 7.08 17.90
N GLU A 120 7.69 6.43 16.82
CA GLU A 120 7.55 6.93 15.45
C GLU A 120 6.82 5.93 14.55
N ILE A 121 5.83 6.42 13.79
CA ILE A 121 5.16 5.63 12.76
C ILE A 121 5.94 5.78 11.45
N VAL A 122 6.41 4.65 10.93
CA VAL A 122 7.11 4.56 9.65
C VAL A 122 6.30 3.72 8.68
N VAL A 123 6.02 4.25 7.50
CA VAL A 123 5.43 3.50 6.39
C VAL A 123 6.53 3.10 5.40
N VAL A 124 6.73 1.79 5.25
CA VAL A 124 7.66 1.21 4.28
C VAL A 124 6.89 0.81 3.02
N ILE A 125 7.23 1.41 1.88
CA ILE A 125 6.64 1.07 0.58
C ILE A 125 7.57 0.11 -0.14
N TRP A 126 7.09 -1.11 -0.36
CA TRP A 126 7.78 -2.16 -1.11
C TRP A 126 7.30 -2.11 -2.56
N ASN A 127 7.95 -1.29 -3.39
CA ASN A 127 7.56 -1.13 -4.79
C ASN A 127 8.02 -2.34 -5.61
N GLU A 128 7.11 -2.88 -6.43
CA GLU A 128 7.35 -4.05 -7.30
C GLU A 128 7.82 -5.28 -6.51
N LEU A 129 7.13 -5.61 -5.41
CA LEU A 129 7.55 -6.69 -4.52
C LEU A 129 7.74 -8.02 -5.27
N ASP A 130 6.90 -8.32 -6.25
CA ASP A 130 7.00 -9.55 -7.05
C ASP A 130 8.31 -9.66 -7.85
N VAL A 131 8.95 -8.54 -8.16
CA VAL A 131 10.30 -8.48 -8.75
C VAL A 131 11.35 -8.56 -7.62
N LEU A 132 11.18 -7.73 -6.58
CA LEU A 132 12.14 -7.58 -5.50
C LEU A 132 12.50 -8.89 -4.79
N VAL A 133 11.51 -9.75 -4.53
CA VAL A 133 11.73 -11.06 -3.85
C VAL A 133 12.57 -12.06 -4.66
N GLN A 134 12.91 -11.73 -5.91
CA GLN A 134 13.75 -12.56 -6.77
C GLN A 134 15.18 -12.02 -6.91
N GLU A 135 15.46 -10.81 -6.43
CA GLU A 135 16.75 -10.16 -6.64
C GLU A 135 17.85 -10.71 -5.74
N ASP A 136 17.53 -10.89 -4.46
CA ASP A 136 18.45 -11.46 -3.50
C ASP A 136 17.70 -12.34 -2.49
N SER A 137 17.97 -13.65 -2.55
CA SER A 137 17.36 -14.61 -1.64
C SER A 137 17.85 -14.48 -0.20
N GLN A 138 19.01 -13.85 0.04
CA GLN A 138 19.58 -13.65 1.37
C GLN A 138 18.80 -12.60 2.18
N LEU A 139 18.04 -11.72 1.51
CA LEU A 139 17.25 -10.67 2.16
C LEU A 139 15.84 -11.12 2.53
N LEU A 140 15.37 -12.27 2.04
CA LEU A 140 13.99 -12.72 2.25
C LEU A 140 13.64 -12.90 3.73
N ASP A 141 14.58 -13.39 4.55
CA ASP A 141 14.36 -13.54 5.99
C ASP A 141 14.29 -12.17 6.69
N LYS A 142 15.11 -11.20 6.26
CA LYS A 142 15.04 -9.81 6.77
C LYS A 142 13.73 -9.14 6.40
N MET A 143 13.32 -9.25 5.14
CA MET A 143 12.02 -8.76 4.67
C MET A 143 10.88 -9.39 5.46
N LEU A 144 10.87 -10.72 5.64
CA LEU A 144 9.86 -11.41 6.44
C LEU A 144 9.86 -10.92 7.89
N TYR A 145 11.03 -10.68 8.48
CA TYR A 145 11.16 -10.15 9.83
C TYR A 145 10.52 -8.77 9.94
N ILE A 146 10.79 -7.86 9.00
CA ILE A 146 10.17 -6.53 8.94
C ILE A 146 8.65 -6.65 8.82
N LEU A 147 8.14 -7.46 7.89
CA LEU A 147 6.69 -7.63 7.72
C LEU A 147 6.01 -8.20 8.97
N THR A 148 6.70 -9.08 9.70
CA THR A 148 6.13 -9.77 10.87
C THR A 148 6.22 -8.94 12.14
N ASN A 149 7.33 -8.24 12.35
CA ASN A 149 7.63 -7.56 13.61
C ASN A 149 7.57 -6.03 13.53
N GLY A 150 7.69 -5.44 12.34
CA GLY A 150 7.58 -4.00 12.13
C GLY A 150 6.33 -3.39 12.80
N PRO A 151 5.11 -3.96 12.63
CA PRO A 151 3.91 -3.40 13.24
C PRO A 151 3.95 -3.33 14.77
N LYS A 152 4.77 -4.15 15.43
CA LYS A 152 4.95 -4.10 16.89
C LYS A 152 5.67 -2.84 17.34
N VAL A 153 6.42 -2.21 16.43
CA VAL A 153 7.30 -1.07 16.71
C VAL A 153 6.98 0.15 15.84
N GLY A 154 5.75 0.25 15.35
CA GLY A 154 5.29 1.39 14.54
C GLY A 154 5.70 1.35 13.07
N VAL A 155 6.32 0.27 12.58
CA VAL A 155 6.76 0.13 11.19
C VAL A 155 5.76 -0.69 10.36
N TYR A 156 5.00 -0.03 9.49
CA TYR A 156 3.95 -0.65 8.69
C TYR A 156 4.34 -0.73 7.21
N SER A 157 3.99 -1.83 6.55
CA SER A 157 4.37 -2.07 5.17
C SER A 157 3.19 -1.95 4.20
N LEU A 158 3.37 -1.12 3.18
CA LEU A 158 2.57 -1.13 1.95
C LEU A 158 3.28 -1.99 0.90
N ILE A 159 2.64 -3.07 0.50
CA ILE A 159 3.13 -3.98 -0.53
C ILE A 159 2.55 -3.56 -1.88
N VAL A 160 3.38 -3.06 -2.80
CA VAL A 160 2.95 -2.70 -4.16
C VAL A 160 3.43 -3.79 -5.11
N THR A 161 2.49 -4.47 -5.76
CA THR A 161 2.80 -5.69 -6.50
C THR A 161 1.86 -5.91 -7.69
N THR A 162 2.29 -6.71 -8.65
CA THR A 162 1.41 -7.25 -9.70
C THR A 162 0.77 -8.58 -9.25
N PRO A 163 -0.28 -9.08 -9.95
CA PRO A 163 -0.80 -10.44 -9.76
C PRO A 163 0.25 -11.56 -9.89
N GLY A 164 1.42 -11.28 -10.48
CA GLY A 164 2.53 -12.22 -10.62
C GLY A 164 3.03 -12.81 -9.29
N LEU A 165 2.90 -12.08 -8.18
CA LEU A 165 3.24 -12.56 -6.83
C LEU A 165 2.48 -13.85 -6.44
N SER A 166 1.28 -14.05 -6.99
CA SER A 166 0.46 -15.24 -6.71
C SER A 166 1.18 -16.55 -7.01
N SER A 167 2.07 -16.56 -8.00
CA SER A 167 2.85 -17.75 -8.41
C SER A 167 4.08 -17.99 -7.54
N LYS A 168 4.52 -17.00 -6.76
CA LYS A 168 5.77 -17.06 -6.00
C LYS A 168 5.62 -17.89 -4.73
N ILE A 169 6.65 -18.66 -4.39
CA ILE A 169 6.63 -19.66 -3.29
C ILE A 169 7.63 -19.37 -2.18
N ASP A 170 8.37 -18.27 -2.28
CA ASP A 170 9.26 -17.78 -1.23
C ASP A 170 8.48 -17.38 0.04
N VAL A 171 9.21 -17.18 1.13
CA VAL A 171 8.64 -16.94 2.45
C VAL A 171 7.91 -15.59 2.55
N VAL A 172 8.40 -14.57 1.84
CA VAL A 172 7.81 -13.22 1.83
C VAL A 172 6.49 -13.25 1.06
N SER A 173 6.47 -13.80 -0.15
CA SER A 173 5.26 -13.94 -0.96
C SER A 173 4.19 -14.78 -0.27
N LYS A 174 4.59 -15.85 0.43
CA LYS A 174 3.67 -16.65 1.27
C LYS A 174 3.07 -15.83 2.40
N HIS A 175 3.85 -14.98 3.06
CA HIS A 175 3.38 -14.10 4.12
C HIS A 175 2.38 -13.07 3.58
N VAL A 176 2.69 -12.41 2.45
CA VAL A 176 1.80 -11.41 1.82
C VAL A 176 0.43 -12.00 1.46
N LYS A 177 0.38 -13.25 0.98
CA LYS A 177 -0.89 -13.95 0.67
C LYS A 177 -1.81 -14.17 1.88
N LEU A 178 -1.30 -14.00 3.09
CA LEU A 178 -2.07 -14.11 4.35
C LEU A 178 -2.62 -12.76 4.83
N MET A 179 -2.22 -11.65 4.19
CA MET A 179 -2.72 -10.31 4.54
C MET A 179 -4.23 -10.21 4.31
N LYS A 180 -4.87 -9.36 5.11
CA LYS A 180 -6.34 -9.30 5.20
C LYS A 180 -6.93 -8.12 4.44
N GLU A 181 -6.10 -7.13 4.12
CA GLU A 181 -6.52 -5.88 3.51
C GLU A 181 -5.74 -5.59 2.24
N ALA A 182 -6.46 -5.10 1.23
CA ALA A 182 -5.84 -4.67 -0.01
C ALA A 182 -6.68 -3.67 -0.80
N VAL A 183 -6.03 -2.95 -1.69
CA VAL A 183 -6.65 -2.30 -2.85
C VAL A 183 -6.27 -3.07 -4.11
N VAL A 184 -7.24 -3.34 -4.98
CA VAL A 184 -7.04 -4.05 -6.24
C VAL A 184 -7.60 -3.23 -7.40
N GLU A 185 -6.71 -2.81 -8.31
CA GLU A 185 -7.03 -2.05 -9.53
C GLU A 185 -6.99 -2.95 -10.79
N THR A 186 -7.49 -4.17 -10.65
CA THR A 186 -7.75 -5.14 -11.72
C THR A 186 -8.99 -5.96 -11.35
N ARG A 187 -9.42 -6.91 -12.21
CA ARG A 187 -10.54 -7.80 -11.87
C ARG A 187 -10.15 -8.71 -10.70
N LEU A 188 -11.09 -9.04 -9.83
CA LEU A 188 -10.80 -9.85 -8.65
C LEU A 188 -10.36 -11.27 -9.02
N ASN A 189 -10.90 -11.83 -10.11
CA ASN A 189 -10.48 -13.13 -10.64
C ASN A 189 -9.05 -13.13 -11.24
N ASP A 190 -8.51 -11.95 -11.58
CA ASP A 190 -7.17 -11.83 -12.19
C ASP A 190 -6.07 -11.76 -11.11
N GLN A 191 -6.39 -11.23 -9.91
CA GLN A 191 -5.49 -11.34 -8.76
C GLN A 191 -5.73 -12.64 -8.00
N LYS A 192 -4.72 -13.51 -7.92
CA LYS A 192 -4.77 -14.77 -7.14
C LYS A 192 -3.93 -14.69 -5.87
N ILE A 193 -3.68 -13.48 -5.38
CA ILE A 193 -2.86 -13.23 -4.19
C ILE A 193 -3.73 -13.42 -2.95
N LEU A 194 -4.89 -12.77 -2.92
CA LEU A 194 -5.83 -12.84 -1.80
C LEU A 194 -7.03 -13.70 -2.14
N SER A 195 -7.35 -14.61 -1.22
CA SER A 195 -8.55 -15.45 -1.31
C SER A 195 -9.79 -14.67 -0.91
N LEU A 196 -10.79 -14.63 -1.78
CA LEU A 196 -12.01 -13.84 -1.61
C LEU A 196 -13.26 -14.71 -1.62
N ASN A 197 -14.28 -14.24 -0.89
CA ASN A 197 -15.61 -14.85 -0.89
C ASN A 197 -16.48 -14.21 -1.97
N ASN A 198 -17.39 -15.00 -2.55
CA ASN A 198 -18.47 -14.51 -3.43
C ASN A 198 -18.01 -13.72 -4.68
N VAL A 199 -16.78 -13.96 -5.16
CA VAL A 199 -16.32 -13.38 -6.43
C VAL A 199 -17.17 -13.94 -7.56
N LYS A 200 -17.75 -13.03 -8.36
CA LYS A 200 -18.55 -13.43 -9.52
C LYS A 200 -17.63 -14.07 -10.56
N TYR A 201 -18.07 -15.17 -11.17
CA TYR A 201 -17.30 -15.82 -12.25
C TYR A 201 -17.15 -14.92 -13.49
N SER A 202 -18.19 -14.15 -13.81
CA SER A 202 -18.16 -13.16 -14.89
C SER A 202 -18.08 -11.77 -14.27
N GLU A 203 -16.87 -11.20 -14.29
CA GLU A 203 -16.63 -9.81 -13.94
C GLU A 203 -16.40 -8.98 -15.20
N PRO A 204 -17.05 -7.81 -15.33
CA PRO A 204 -16.67 -6.86 -16.37
C PRO A 204 -15.25 -6.34 -16.10
N SER A 205 -14.64 -5.72 -17.11
CA SER A 205 -13.44 -4.91 -16.88
C SER A 205 -13.73 -3.84 -15.84
N LEU A 206 -12.79 -3.64 -14.92
CA LEU A 206 -12.88 -2.59 -13.93
C LEU A 206 -12.82 -1.23 -14.65
N GLN A 207 -13.74 -0.33 -14.32
CA GLN A 207 -13.77 1.00 -14.91
C GLN A 207 -12.58 1.84 -14.39
N GLU A 208 -12.21 2.85 -15.16
CA GLU A 208 -11.14 3.77 -14.77
C GLU A 208 -11.46 4.50 -13.47
N SER A 209 -10.42 4.73 -12.66
CA SER A 209 -10.51 5.30 -11.32
C SER A 209 -11.37 4.51 -10.32
N LEU A 210 -11.70 3.25 -10.61
CA LEU A 210 -12.31 2.34 -9.63
C LEU A 210 -11.27 1.34 -9.15
N ALA A 211 -11.39 0.99 -7.87
CA ALA A 211 -10.65 -0.10 -7.26
C ALA A 211 -11.57 -0.92 -6.36
N TYR A 212 -11.17 -2.16 -6.09
CA TYR A 212 -11.77 -2.95 -5.01
C TYR A 212 -10.98 -2.76 -3.73
N PHE A 213 -11.65 -2.39 -2.65
CA PHE A 213 -11.10 -2.50 -1.31
C PHE A 213 -11.48 -3.86 -0.72
N ILE A 214 -10.49 -4.64 -0.33
CA ILE A 214 -10.63 -5.96 0.27
C ILE A 214 -10.42 -5.83 1.78
N THR A 215 -11.29 -6.49 2.55
CA THR A 215 -11.16 -6.61 4.00
C THR A 215 -11.70 -7.95 4.45
N ASN A 216 -10.86 -8.77 5.08
CA ASN A 216 -11.25 -10.08 5.62
C ASN A 216 -12.02 -10.95 4.60
N LYS A 217 -11.47 -11.08 3.39
CA LYS A 217 -12.04 -11.85 2.25
C LYS A 217 -13.34 -11.28 1.64
N ASN A 218 -13.88 -10.20 2.18
CA ASN A 218 -14.96 -9.44 1.55
C ASN A 218 -14.37 -8.30 0.74
N TYR A 219 -15.16 -7.73 -0.17
CA TYR A 219 -14.72 -6.60 -0.96
C TYR A 219 -15.86 -5.61 -1.21
N LYS A 220 -15.49 -4.36 -1.45
CA LYS A 220 -16.38 -3.29 -1.88
C LYS A 220 -15.71 -2.43 -2.94
N LEU A 221 -16.50 -1.74 -3.76
CA LEU A 221 -15.97 -0.82 -4.75
C LEU A 221 -15.69 0.54 -4.13
N MET A 222 -14.56 1.13 -4.53
CA MET A 222 -14.17 2.48 -4.17
C MET A 222 -13.73 3.25 -5.41
N LYS A 223 -13.86 4.58 -5.34
CA LYS A 223 -13.29 5.53 -6.28
C LYS A 223 -11.89 5.90 -5.81
N THR A 224 -10.90 5.77 -6.68
CA THR A 224 -9.54 6.22 -6.43
C THR A 224 -9.38 7.69 -6.82
N VAL A 225 -8.41 8.35 -6.19
CA VAL A 225 -8.09 9.75 -6.47
C VAL A 225 -7.38 9.85 -7.82
N SER A 226 -7.73 10.85 -8.62
CA SER A 226 -7.03 11.22 -9.85
C SER A 226 -5.97 12.26 -9.52
N GLU A 227 -4.70 11.91 -9.71
CA GLU A 227 -3.55 12.77 -9.41
C GLU A 227 -3.07 13.59 -10.62
N GLY A 228 -3.73 13.44 -11.77
CA GLY A 228 -3.37 14.12 -13.02
C GLY A 228 -2.07 13.59 -13.65
N SER A 229 -2.03 13.60 -14.98
CA SER A 229 -0.81 13.27 -15.74
C SER A 229 0.09 14.50 -15.80
N LYS A 230 1.24 14.47 -15.13
CA LYS A 230 2.39 15.31 -15.50
C LYS A 230 3.40 14.43 -16.21
#